data_AF-A0A1M6R2S1-F1
#
_entry.id   AF-A0A1M6R2S1-F1
#
_cell.length_a   1.000
_cell.length_b   1.000
_cell.length_c   1.000
_cell.angle_alpha   90.00
_cell.angle_beta   90.00
_cell.angle_gamma   90.00
#
_symmetry.space_group_name_H-M   'P 1'
#
loop_
_entity.id
_entity.type
_entity.pdbx_description
1 polymer ?
#
loop_
_entity_poly.entity_id
_entity_poly.type
_entity_poly.pdbx_seq_one_letter_code
_entity_poly.pdbx_strand_id
1 'polypeptide(L)'
;MKQREKNQGFTLAELLIVIAIIAVLVAVSIPLFTNRLKKAREATCAANCKTLQRHIVAELLDEKDAGETPETLLPVMIEKDDAKCPSEGVFSISPSGATLETGFKVVCSKHGSVPSFGDATQREKILQILSEAKNGDKLVSRVDSGAAELPSAAKEAVATLKKAGFDFEKMGAKSWSYVRGKSEGEAFLYWSTEDISDREPGTTVPVMRYNQKTGTYTVWIATVTKKTEDTVGTYNVYDSYAGYGESINQSKDKQTYENMLQFYEKALKEQASKEQ
;
A
#
# COMPACT_ATOMS: atom_id res chain seq x y z
N MET A 1 17.86 -57.33 -50.70
CA MET A 1 16.99 -56.17 -51.02
C MET A 1 17.26 -55.07 -49.99
N LYS A 2 17.68 -53.88 -50.43
CA LYS A 2 18.11 -52.77 -49.57
C LYS A 2 16.88 -51.95 -49.18
N GLN A 3 16.48 -51.95 -47.90
CA GLN A 3 15.39 -51.11 -47.40
C GLN A 3 15.77 -49.64 -47.58
N ARG A 4 14.96 -48.88 -48.32
CA ARG A 4 15.07 -47.42 -48.38
C ARG A 4 14.31 -46.84 -47.19
N GLU A 5 15.04 -46.32 -46.22
CA GLU A 5 14.45 -45.49 -45.17
C GLU A 5 13.86 -44.23 -45.82
N LYS A 6 12.54 -44.05 -45.65
CA LYS A 6 11.83 -42.85 -46.12
C LYS A 6 12.16 -41.72 -45.15
N ASN A 7 13.18 -40.93 -45.47
CA ASN A 7 13.39 -39.63 -44.84
C ASN A 7 12.19 -38.73 -45.19
N GLN A 8 11.23 -38.63 -44.27
CA GLN A 8 10.12 -37.67 -44.36
C GLN A 8 10.69 -36.28 -44.09
N GLY A 9 10.90 -35.50 -45.16
CA GLY A 9 11.28 -34.09 -45.05
C GLY A 9 10.09 -33.24 -44.60
N PHE A 10 10.38 -32.18 -43.85
CA PHE A 10 9.39 -31.19 -43.40
C PHE A 10 8.66 -30.58 -44.60
N THR A 11 7.33 -30.56 -44.57
CA THR A 11 6.54 -29.89 -45.62
C THR A 11 6.52 -28.38 -45.38
N LEU A 12 6.40 -27.61 -46.47
CA LEU A 12 6.28 -26.15 -46.38
C LEU A 12 5.03 -25.73 -45.59
N ALA A 13 3.95 -26.52 -45.69
CA ALA A 13 2.71 -26.31 -44.95
C ALA A 13 2.91 -26.49 -43.44
N GLU A 14 3.64 -27.52 -42.99
CA GLU A 14 3.95 -27.74 -41.58
C GLU A 14 4.75 -26.57 -40.99
N LEU A 15 5.73 -26.05 -41.74
CA LEU A 15 6.50 -24.88 -41.30
C LEU A 15 5.64 -23.62 -41.17
N LEU A 16 4.73 -23.39 -42.13
CA LEU A 16 3.84 -22.22 -42.10
C LEU A 16 2.87 -22.25 -40.91
N ILE A 17 2.33 -23.42 -40.56
CA ILE A 17 1.45 -23.57 -39.40
C ILE A 17 2.21 -23.28 -38.10
N VAL A 18 3.45 -23.77 -37.98
CA VAL A 18 4.29 -23.51 -36.78
C VAL A 18 4.56 -22.02 -36.60
N ILE A 19 4.94 -21.31 -37.68
CA ILE A 19 5.18 -19.86 -37.62
C ILE A 19 3.89 -19.11 -37.27
N ALA A 20 2.74 -19.52 -37.83
CA ALA A 20 1.45 -18.92 -37.50
C ALA A 20 1.11 -19.06 -36.01
N ILE A 21 1.34 -20.24 -35.41
CA ILE A 21 1.11 -20.46 -33.97
C ILE A 21 2.07 -19.61 -33.13
N ILE A 22 3.36 -19.56 -33.47
CA ILE A 22 4.35 -18.73 -32.75
C ILE A 22 3.96 -17.25 -32.83
N ALA A 23 3.52 -16.76 -33.99
CA ALA A 23 3.09 -15.37 -34.16
C ALA A 23 1.93 -15.01 -33.23
N VAL A 24 0.92 -15.87 -33.12
CA VAL A 24 -0.22 -15.68 -32.20
C VAL A 24 0.24 -15.68 -30.75
N LEU A 25 1.10 -16.63 -30.36
CA LEU A 25 1.62 -16.70 -28.99
C LEU A 25 2.42 -15.45 -28.63
N VAL A 26 3.30 -14.99 -29.52
CA VAL A 26 4.13 -13.79 -29.30
C VAL A 26 3.27 -12.53 -29.21
N ALA A 27 2.25 -12.40 -30.07
CA ALA A 27 1.35 -11.24 -30.10
C ALA A 27 0.63 -11.01 -28.77
N VAL A 28 0.21 -12.09 -28.08
CA VAL A 28 -0.41 -12.01 -26.75
C VAL A 28 0.65 -11.93 -25.64
N SER A 29 1.76 -12.66 -25.77
CA SER A 29 2.74 -12.78 -24.69
C SER A 29 3.55 -11.51 -24.44
N ILE A 30 3.98 -10.81 -25.50
CA ILE A 30 4.78 -9.58 -25.37
C ILE A 30 4.08 -8.51 -24.52
N PRO A 31 2.85 -8.05 -24.85
CA PRO A 31 2.19 -6.99 -24.08
C PRO A 31 1.89 -7.41 -22.64
N LEU A 32 1.60 -8.69 -22.40
CA LEU A 32 1.39 -9.20 -21.03
C LEU A 32 2.69 -9.15 -20.22
N PHE A 33 3.80 -9.60 -20.81
CA PHE A 33 5.10 -9.63 -20.15
C PHE A 33 5.62 -8.22 -19.87
N THR A 34 5.54 -7.30 -20.84
CA THR A 34 6.00 -5.92 -20.67
C THR A 34 5.23 -5.18 -19.57
N ASN A 35 3.91 -5.39 -19.47
CA ASN A 35 3.09 -4.82 -18.41
C ASN A 35 3.48 -5.36 -17.02
N ARG A 36 3.74 -6.68 -16.91
CA ARG A 36 4.18 -7.28 -15.65
C ARG A 36 5.56 -6.78 -15.24
N LEU A 37 6.48 -6.69 -16.20
CA LEU A 37 7.83 -6.17 -15.97
C LEU A 37 7.79 -4.70 -15.51
N LYS A 38 6.98 -3.86 -16.16
CA LYS A 38 6.78 -2.47 -15.75
C LYS A 38 6.30 -2.37 -14.30
N LYS A 39 5.27 -3.14 -13.94
CA LYS A 39 4.75 -3.17 -12.56
C LYS A 39 5.78 -3.65 -11.54
N ALA A 40 6.60 -4.64 -11.90
CA ALA A 40 7.69 -5.11 -11.04
C ALA A 40 8.73 -4.01 -10.80
N ARG A 41 9.16 -3.31 -11.86
CA ARG A 41 10.11 -2.19 -11.76
C ARG A 41 9.58 -1.04 -10.90
N GLU A 42 8.31 -0.69 -11.06
CA GLU A 42 7.62 0.31 -10.24
C GLU A 42 7.60 -0.11 -8.76
N ALA A 43 7.26 -1.37 -8.46
CA ALA A 43 7.22 -1.89 -7.10
C ALA A 43 8.60 -1.89 -6.43
N THR A 44 9.64 -2.32 -7.13
CA THR A 44 11.03 -2.27 -6.63
C THR A 44 11.48 -0.84 -6.37
N CYS A 45 11.22 0.08 -7.31
CA CYS A 45 11.55 1.49 -7.12
C CYS A 45 10.84 2.08 -5.88
N ALA A 46 9.57 1.73 -5.69
CA ALA A 46 8.79 2.19 -4.55
C ALA A 46 9.31 1.61 -3.22
N ALA A 47 9.69 0.34 -3.20
CA ALA A 47 10.33 -0.27 -2.03
C ALA A 47 11.63 0.47 -1.68
N ASN A 48 12.48 0.76 -2.68
CA ASN A 48 13.73 1.47 -2.48
C ASN A 48 13.50 2.89 -1.93
N CYS A 49 12.53 3.66 -2.45
CA CYS A 49 12.17 4.97 -1.88
C CYS A 49 11.78 4.86 -0.40
N LYS A 50 10.97 3.85 -0.02
CA LYS A 50 10.54 3.65 1.37
C LYS A 50 11.70 3.25 2.29
N THR A 51 12.57 2.35 1.84
CA THR A 51 13.76 1.93 2.60
C THR A 51 14.67 3.12 2.86
N LEU A 52 15.00 3.89 1.81
CA LEU A 52 15.80 5.11 1.93
C LEU A 52 15.18 6.09 2.93
N GLN A 53 13.87 6.35 2.81
CA GLN A 53 13.19 7.24 3.73
C GLN A 53 13.28 6.77 5.19
N ARG A 54 13.08 5.48 5.47
CA ARG A 54 13.18 4.92 6.82
C ARG A 54 14.59 5.02 7.39
N HIS A 55 15.61 4.74 6.58
CA HIS A 55 16.99 4.83 7.03
C HIS A 55 17.42 6.27 7.30
N ILE A 56 17.01 7.22 6.44
CA ILE A 56 17.23 8.64 6.71
C ILE A 56 16.54 9.08 8.01
N VAL A 57 15.29 8.66 8.25
CA VAL A 57 14.60 8.96 9.51
C VAL A 57 15.36 8.36 10.70
N ALA A 58 15.82 7.11 10.60
CA ALA A 58 16.56 6.45 11.67
C ALA A 58 17.86 7.18 12.01
N GLU A 59 18.63 7.61 11.00
CA GLU A 59 19.88 8.34 11.20
C GLU A 59 19.64 9.72 11.84
N LEU A 60 18.63 10.46 11.36
CA LEU A 60 18.30 11.78 11.92
C LEU A 60 17.79 11.70 13.38
N LEU A 61 17.26 10.56 13.82
CA LEU A 61 16.83 10.34 15.21
C LEU A 61 17.99 9.97 16.14
N ASP A 62 19.10 9.48 15.61
CA ASP A 62 20.23 9.03 16.43
C ASP A 62 21.04 10.21 17.04
N GLU A 63 20.66 11.48 16.77
CA GLU A 63 21.19 12.75 17.33
C GLU A 63 22.73 12.90 17.36
N LYS A 64 23.49 12.03 16.69
CA LYS A 64 24.96 12.02 16.73
C LYS A 64 25.58 13.18 15.96
N ASP A 65 24.91 13.68 14.92
CA ASP A 65 25.45 14.70 14.03
C ASP A 65 24.45 15.87 13.84
N ALA A 66 24.65 16.91 14.65
CA ALA A 66 23.87 18.15 14.58
C ALA A 66 24.17 18.88 13.27
N GLY A 67 23.32 18.70 12.26
CA GLY A 67 23.41 19.39 10.97
C GLY A 67 23.03 18.56 9.75
N GLU A 68 22.79 17.25 9.92
CA GLU A 68 22.32 16.41 8.83
C GLU A 68 20.86 16.72 8.46
N THR A 69 20.59 16.76 7.16
CA THR A 69 19.24 16.90 6.61
C THR A 69 18.91 15.69 5.73
N PRO A 70 17.63 15.45 5.42
CA PRO A 70 17.26 14.41 4.46
C PRO A 70 18.01 14.52 3.12
N GLU A 71 18.30 15.74 2.65
CA GLU A 71 19.02 15.99 1.41
C GLU A 71 20.49 15.59 1.49
N THR A 72 21.16 15.82 2.63
CA THR A 72 22.57 15.45 2.80
C THR A 72 22.74 13.95 3.01
N LEU A 73 21.77 13.30 3.67
CA LEU A 73 21.79 11.87 3.95
C LEU A 73 21.36 11.01 2.76
N LEU A 74 20.49 11.50 1.89
CA LEU A 74 20.00 10.73 0.75
C LEU A 74 21.11 10.10 -0.11
N PRO A 75 22.16 10.81 -0.57
CA PRO A 75 23.22 10.18 -1.36
C PRO A 75 23.98 9.10 -0.58
N VAL A 76 24.21 9.29 0.72
CA VAL A 76 24.89 8.32 1.59
C VAL A 76 24.05 7.04 1.71
N MET A 77 22.74 7.18 1.92
CA MET A 77 21.82 6.04 2.05
C MET A 77 21.64 5.31 0.72
N ILE A 78 21.65 6.01 -0.42
CA ILE A 78 21.61 5.38 -1.75
C ILE A 78 22.81 4.46 -1.95
N GLU A 79 24.01 4.89 -1.58
CA GLU A 79 25.22 4.09 -1.68
C GLU A 79 25.19 2.91 -0.69
N LYS A 80 24.82 3.17 0.58
CA LYS A 80 24.75 2.15 1.64
C LYS A 80 23.77 1.03 1.33
N ASP A 81 22.61 1.35 0.76
CA ASP A 81 21.54 0.40 0.47
C ASP A 81 21.63 -0.22 -0.95
N ASP A 82 22.63 0.17 -1.76
CA ASP A 82 22.71 -0.10 -3.20
C ASP A 82 21.38 0.21 -3.93
N ALA A 83 20.70 1.28 -3.51
CA ALA A 83 19.35 1.59 -3.95
C ALA A 83 19.36 2.12 -5.38
N LYS A 84 18.88 1.31 -6.33
CA LYS A 84 18.76 1.68 -7.75
C LYS A 84 17.33 1.66 -8.22
N CYS A 85 16.98 2.57 -9.12
CA CYS A 85 15.71 2.50 -9.84
C CYS A 85 15.85 1.57 -11.06
N PRO A 86 15.06 0.49 -11.19
CA PRO A 86 15.15 -0.40 -12.36
C PRO A 86 14.73 0.23 -13.71
N SER A 87 14.18 1.45 -13.66
CA SER A 87 13.82 2.25 -14.83
C SER A 87 14.76 3.45 -15.01
N GLU A 88 15.94 3.42 -14.39
CA GLU A 88 16.98 4.47 -14.46
C GLU A 88 16.50 5.85 -13.96
N GLY A 89 15.60 5.84 -12.98
CA GLY A 89 15.20 7.05 -12.27
C GLY A 89 16.20 7.47 -11.20
N VAL A 90 16.21 8.77 -10.89
CA VAL A 90 17.04 9.38 -9.85
C VAL A 90 16.17 9.63 -8.63
N PHE A 91 16.68 9.29 -7.45
CA PHE A 91 16.01 9.58 -6.19
C PHE A 91 16.32 11.01 -5.73
N SER A 92 15.31 11.72 -5.22
CA SER A 92 15.47 13.06 -4.63
C SER A 92 14.51 13.22 -3.44
N ILE A 93 14.74 14.25 -2.62
CA ILE A 93 13.77 14.63 -1.57
C ILE A 93 12.70 15.54 -2.19
N SER A 94 11.44 15.35 -1.81
CA SER A 94 10.34 16.23 -2.22
C SER A 94 10.55 17.64 -1.67
N PRO A 95 10.33 18.72 -2.45
CA PRO A 95 10.50 20.10 -1.99
C PRO A 95 9.58 20.48 -0.81
N SER A 96 8.46 19.77 -0.67
CA SER A 96 7.50 19.93 0.42
C SER A 96 7.91 19.07 1.61
N GLY A 97 8.63 19.68 2.56
CA GLY A 97 8.94 19.08 3.87
C GLY A 97 10.38 18.60 4.01
N ALA A 98 11.37 19.49 3.86
CA ALA A 98 12.80 19.16 3.92
C ALA A 98 13.33 18.82 5.34
N THR A 99 12.46 18.63 6.34
CA THR A 99 12.88 18.39 7.73
C THR A 99 12.07 17.27 8.39
N LEU A 100 12.62 16.65 9.43
CA LEU A 100 11.89 15.67 10.26
C LEU A 100 10.57 16.25 10.80
N GLU A 101 10.57 17.52 11.19
CA GLU A 101 9.39 18.19 11.77
C GLU A 101 8.26 18.41 10.76
N THR A 102 8.61 18.63 9.49
CA THR A 102 7.63 18.90 8.42
C THR A 102 7.28 17.66 7.59
N GLY A 103 8.05 16.57 7.75
CA GLY A 103 7.88 15.30 7.06
C GLY A 103 8.41 15.35 5.62
N PHE A 104 9.49 14.60 5.34
CA PHE A 104 10.07 14.52 4.00
C PHE A 104 9.64 13.25 3.26
N LYS A 105 9.81 13.26 1.93
CA LYS A 105 9.55 12.08 1.08
C LYS A 105 10.67 11.87 0.09
N VAL A 106 11.09 10.61 -0.06
CA VAL A 106 11.96 10.20 -1.16
C VAL A 106 11.12 9.95 -2.40
N VAL A 107 11.44 10.65 -3.48
CA VAL A 107 10.73 10.57 -4.78
C VAL A 107 11.67 10.10 -5.87
N CYS A 108 11.14 9.41 -6.87
CA CYS A 108 11.91 8.96 -8.03
C CYS A 108 11.49 9.77 -9.27
N SER A 109 12.45 10.25 -10.07
CA SER A 109 12.18 11.03 -11.28
C SER A 109 11.34 10.29 -12.34
N LYS A 110 11.29 8.95 -12.32
CA LYS A 110 10.55 8.12 -13.28
C LYS A 110 9.19 7.65 -12.77
N HIS A 111 9.02 7.51 -11.46
CA HIS A 111 7.83 6.89 -10.86
C HIS A 111 7.11 7.80 -9.84
N GLY A 112 7.65 8.98 -9.56
CA GLY A 112 7.10 9.94 -8.60
C GLY A 112 7.35 9.56 -7.14
N SER A 113 6.53 10.11 -6.24
CA SER A 113 6.47 9.68 -4.86
C SER A 113 5.66 8.39 -4.76
N VAL A 114 6.09 7.49 -3.88
CA VAL A 114 5.28 6.30 -3.58
C VAL A 114 3.98 6.78 -2.92
N PRO A 115 2.81 6.28 -3.34
CA PRO A 115 1.58 6.63 -2.68
C PRO A 115 1.69 6.35 -1.18
N SER A 116 1.30 7.32 -0.36
CA SER A 116 1.44 7.26 1.09
C SER A 116 0.19 7.82 1.76
N PHE A 117 -0.25 7.15 2.83
CA PHE A 117 -1.35 7.66 3.64
C PHE A 117 -1.01 9.00 4.29
N GLY A 118 0.29 9.29 4.52
CA GLY A 118 0.75 10.57 5.06
C GLY A 118 0.60 11.77 4.12
N ASP A 119 0.49 11.54 2.80
CA ASP A 119 0.33 12.62 1.83
C ASP A 119 -1.07 13.23 1.88
N ALA A 120 -1.15 14.54 2.16
CA ALA A 120 -2.43 15.25 2.29
C ALA A 120 -3.31 15.15 1.05
N THR A 121 -2.76 15.46 -0.13
CA THR A 121 -3.51 15.46 -1.38
C THR A 121 -3.96 14.06 -1.77
N GLN A 122 -3.09 13.05 -1.60
CA GLN A 122 -3.46 11.66 -1.91
C GLN A 122 -4.52 11.14 -0.93
N ARG A 123 -4.36 11.41 0.37
CA ARG A 123 -5.32 11.01 1.39
C ARG A 123 -6.69 11.64 1.19
N GLU A 124 -6.76 12.92 0.81
CA GLU A 124 -8.02 13.58 0.47
C GLU A 124 -8.74 12.90 -0.70
N LYS A 125 -8.00 12.55 -1.77
CA LYS A 125 -8.56 11.78 -2.89
C LYS A 125 -9.04 10.39 -2.48
N ILE A 126 -8.26 9.70 -1.63
CA ILE A 126 -8.63 8.42 -1.05
C ILE A 126 -9.96 8.52 -0.29
N LEU A 127 -10.06 9.49 0.61
CA LEU A 127 -11.26 9.70 1.43
C LEU A 127 -12.47 10.08 0.58
N GLN A 128 -12.27 10.89 -0.47
CA GLN A 128 -13.31 11.21 -1.42
C GLN A 128 -13.88 9.94 -2.05
N ILE A 129 -13.02 9.10 -2.65
CA ILE A 129 -13.42 7.84 -3.30
C ILE A 129 -14.18 6.93 -2.30
N LEU A 130 -13.65 6.76 -1.09
CA LEU A 130 -14.26 5.89 -0.08
C LEU A 130 -15.59 6.45 0.43
N SER A 131 -15.70 7.77 0.56
CA SER A 131 -16.93 8.43 1.02
C SER A 131 -18.07 8.35 0.02
N GLU A 132 -17.74 8.20 -1.27
CA GLU A 132 -18.68 8.08 -2.38
C GLU A 132 -19.08 6.63 -2.67
N ALA A 133 -18.52 5.64 -1.96
CA ALA A 133 -18.84 4.23 -2.13
C ALA A 133 -20.33 3.97 -1.83
N LYS A 134 -20.98 3.15 -2.68
CA LYS A 134 -22.41 2.86 -2.60
C LYS A 134 -22.68 1.36 -2.62
N ASN A 135 -23.84 0.99 -2.08
CA ASN A 135 -24.48 -0.30 -2.31
C ASN A 135 -25.84 -0.02 -2.96
N GLY A 136 -25.94 -0.28 -4.27
CA GLY A 136 -27.00 0.27 -5.11
C GLY A 136 -26.94 1.81 -5.13
N ASP A 137 -28.05 2.48 -4.81
CA ASP A 137 -28.11 3.94 -4.80
C ASP A 137 -27.70 4.58 -3.47
N LYS A 138 -27.47 3.78 -2.42
CA LYS A 138 -27.23 4.28 -1.05
C LYS A 138 -25.75 4.32 -0.74
N LEU A 139 -25.29 5.45 -0.19
CA LEU A 139 -23.94 5.56 0.38
C LEU A 139 -23.78 4.59 1.55
N VAL A 140 -22.67 3.87 1.58
CA VAL A 140 -22.38 2.98 2.71
C VAL A 140 -21.78 3.77 3.87
N SER A 141 -22.15 3.39 5.10
CA SER A 141 -21.55 3.95 6.31
C SER A 141 -20.15 3.40 6.58
N ARG A 142 -19.78 2.30 5.92
CA ARG A 142 -18.53 1.59 6.14
C ARG A 142 -18.08 0.83 4.90
N VAL A 143 -16.77 0.80 4.67
CA VAL A 143 -16.11 0.05 3.60
C VAL A 143 -14.94 -0.71 4.21
N ASP A 144 -14.91 -2.03 4.04
CA ASP A 144 -13.94 -2.91 4.69
C ASP A 144 -13.13 -3.72 3.70
N SER A 145 -11.81 -3.80 3.90
CA SER A 145 -10.93 -4.60 3.05
C SER A 145 -11.27 -6.09 3.07
N GLY A 146 -11.79 -6.61 4.19
CA GLY A 146 -12.22 -8.01 4.29
C GLY A 146 -13.35 -8.37 3.32
N ALA A 147 -14.11 -7.37 2.84
CA ALA A 147 -15.14 -7.57 1.82
C ALA A 147 -14.65 -7.28 0.39
N ALA A 148 -13.37 -6.96 0.18
CA ALA A 148 -12.84 -6.49 -1.09
C ALA A 148 -12.96 -7.51 -2.23
N GLU A 149 -12.95 -8.81 -1.91
CA GLU A 149 -13.10 -9.88 -2.91
C GLU A 149 -14.57 -10.23 -3.19
N LEU A 150 -15.48 -9.83 -2.31
CA LEU A 150 -16.91 -10.10 -2.37
C LEU A 150 -17.66 -9.04 -3.21
N PRO A 151 -18.87 -9.32 -3.73
CA PRO A 151 -19.69 -8.33 -4.45
C PRO A 151 -20.23 -7.22 -3.52
N SER A 152 -19.33 -6.38 -3.02
CA SER A 152 -19.59 -5.37 -1.98
C SER A 152 -19.15 -3.98 -2.44
N ALA A 153 -19.57 -2.95 -1.70
CA ALA A 153 -19.08 -1.59 -1.88
C ALA A 153 -17.54 -1.49 -1.76
N ALA A 154 -16.91 -2.41 -1.00
CA ALA A 154 -15.46 -2.46 -0.89
C ALA A 154 -14.78 -2.90 -2.19
N LYS A 155 -15.36 -3.85 -2.93
CA LYS A 155 -14.80 -4.27 -4.22
C LYS A 155 -14.83 -3.13 -5.25
N GLU A 156 -15.92 -2.39 -5.29
CA GLU A 156 -16.06 -1.21 -6.16
C GLU A 156 -15.11 -0.08 -5.75
N ALA A 157 -15.00 0.18 -4.45
CA ALA A 157 -14.05 1.14 -3.90
C ALA A 157 -12.60 0.77 -4.24
N VAL A 158 -12.19 -0.49 -4.05
CA VAL A 158 -10.85 -0.98 -4.41
C VAL A 158 -10.58 -0.83 -5.90
N ALA A 159 -11.55 -1.16 -6.75
CA ALA A 159 -11.40 -0.99 -8.20
C ALA A 159 -11.21 0.49 -8.57
N THR A 160 -11.94 1.40 -7.92
CA THR A 160 -11.85 2.85 -8.15
C THR A 160 -10.54 3.43 -7.63
N LEU A 161 -10.10 3.02 -6.43
CA LEU A 161 -8.80 3.37 -5.88
C LEU A 161 -7.66 2.94 -6.81
N LYS A 162 -7.68 1.69 -7.28
CA LYS A 162 -6.66 1.18 -8.22
C LYS A 162 -6.62 1.96 -9.53
N LYS A 163 -7.79 2.35 -10.08
CA LYS A 163 -7.87 3.21 -11.27
C LYS A 163 -7.31 4.61 -11.00
N ALA A 164 -7.49 5.14 -9.80
CA ALA A 164 -6.93 6.41 -9.37
C ALA A 164 -5.43 6.33 -8.98
N GLY A 165 -4.80 5.16 -9.10
CA GLY A 165 -3.39 4.96 -8.77
C GLY A 165 -3.10 4.62 -7.30
N PHE A 166 -4.14 4.38 -6.50
CA PHE A 166 -4.02 3.99 -5.10
C PHE A 166 -4.17 2.48 -4.96
N ASP A 167 -3.11 1.85 -4.45
CA ASP A 167 -3.08 0.43 -4.13
C ASP A 167 -2.62 0.30 -2.68
N PHE A 168 -3.59 0.11 -1.79
CA PHE A 168 -3.35 0.16 -0.35
C PHE A 168 -2.35 -0.90 0.12
N GLU A 169 -2.34 -2.07 -0.52
CA GLU A 169 -1.37 -3.13 -0.24
C GLU A 169 0.05 -2.65 -0.56
N LYS A 170 0.23 -2.02 -1.72
CA LYS A 170 1.51 -1.39 -2.09
C LYS A 170 1.85 -0.18 -1.20
N MET A 171 0.86 0.49 -0.65
CA MET A 171 1.05 1.56 0.34
C MET A 171 1.49 1.00 1.71
N GLY A 172 1.31 -0.30 1.95
CA GLY A 172 1.71 -1.00 3.16
C GLY A 172 0.54 -1.45 4.04
N ALA A 173 -0.69 -1.31 3.58
CA ALA A 173 -1.88 -1.74 4.28
C ALA A 173 -2.39 -3.08 3.71
N LYS A 174 -2.22 -4.18 4.44
CA LYS A 174 -2.84 -5.47 4.09
C LYS A 174 -4.33 -5.49 4.44
N SER A 175 -4.70 -4.81 5.53
CA SER A 175 -6.10 -4.70 5.96
C SER A 175 -6.45 -3.27 6.35
N TRP A 176 -7.64 -2.81 5.96
CA TRP A 176 -8.10 -1.44 6.15
C TRP A 176 -9.62 -1.34 6.29
N SER A 177 -10.08 -0.24 6.89
CA SER A 177 -11.50 0.07 7.01
C SER A 177 -11.72 1.57 6.94
N TYR A 178 -12.73 1.98 6.18
CA TYR A 178 -13.26 3.33 6.20
C TYR A 178 -14.60 3.32 6.91
N VAL A 179 -14.76 4.21 7.89
CA VAL A 179 -15.98 4.31 8.70
C VAL A 179 -16.44 5.76 8.72
N ARG A 180 -17.68 6.01 8.29
CA ARG A 180 -18.33 7.30 8.44
C ARG A 180 -18.73 7.49 9.91
N GLY A 181 -18.32 8.59 10.49
CA GLY A 181 -18.67 9.01 11.84
C GLY A 181 -20.14 9.41 11.98
N LYS A 182 -20.54 9.72 13.21
CA LYS A 182 -21.91 10.13 13.52
C LYS A 182 -22.14 11.62 13.23
N SER A 183 -21.07 12.42 13.29
CA SER A 183 -21.11 13.84 12.99
C SER A 183 -20.94 14.09 11.49
N GLU A 184 -21.53 15.18 11.00
CA GLU A 184 -21.31 15.61 9.62
C GLU A 184 -19.81 15.87 9.35
N GLY A 185 -19.31 15.37 8.21
CA GLY A 185 -17.90 15.45 7.81
C GLY A 185 -16.93 14.62 8.65
N GLU A 186 -17.42 13.86 9.64
CA GLU A 186 -16.58 12.96 10.43
C GLU A 186 -16.46 11.63 9.70
N ALA A 187 -15.22 11.25 9.39
CA ALA A 187 -14.92 9.92 8.89
C ALA A 187 -13.54 9.51 9.37
N PHE A 188 -13.34 8.20 9.42
CA PHE A 188 -12.12 7.58 9.92
C PHE A 188 -11.61 6.58 8.89
N LEU A 189 -10.31 6.64 8.63
CA LEU A 189 -9.61 5.63 7.85
C LEU A 189 -8.69 4.88 8.80
N TYR A 190 -8.84 3.57 8.83
CA TYR A 190 -8.03 2.64 9.61
C TYR A 190 -7.23 1.74 8.68
N TRP A 191 -5.97 1.47 8.99
CA TRP A 191 -5.19 0.48 8.25
C TRP A 191 -4.14 -0.20 9.12
N SER A 192 -3.74 -1.40 8.69
CA SER A 192 -2.65 -2.16 9.29
C SER A 192 -1.85 -2.90 8.21
N THR A 193 -0.57 -3.10 8.50
CA THR A 193 0.35 -4.00 7.78
C THR A 193 0.02 -5.48 8.02
N GLU A 194 -0.83 -5.77 9.01
CA GLU A 194 -1.33 -7.11 9.32
C GLU A 194 -2.52 -7.49 8.42
N ASP A 195 -2.56 -8.75 8.01
CA ASP A 195 -3.72 -9.32 7.32
C ASP A 195 -4.70 -9.88 8.35
N ILE A 196 -5.97 -9.46 8.25
CA ILE A 196 -7.04 -9.92 9.14
C ILE A 196 -7.97 -10.94 8.48
N SER A 197 -7.79 -11.25 7.20
CA SER A 197 -8.73 -12.06 6.41
C SER A 197 -8.99 -13.42 7.06
N ASP A 198 -7.93 -14.04 7.59
CA ASP A 198 -7.96 -15.37 8.24
C ASP A 198 -7.76 -15.32 9.76
N ARG A 199 -7.73 -14.12 10.36
CA ARG A 199 -7.56 -13.98 11.82
C ARG A 199 -8.81 -14.48 12.56
N GLU A 200 -8.60 -15.08 13.73
CA GLU A 200 -9.71 -15.50 14.59
C GLU A 200 -10.46 -14.28 15.17
N PRO A 201 -11.81 -14.30 15.21
CA PRO A 201 -12.56 -13.24 15.88
C PRO A 201 -12.18 -13.11 17.35
N GLY A 202 -12.04 -11.88 17.83
CA GLY A 202 -11.55 -11.56 19.18
C GLY A 202 -10.05 -11.28 19.24
N THR A 203 -9.28 -11.62 18.20
CA THR A 203 -7.88 -11.20 18.10
C THR A 203 -7.77 -9.69 17.99
N THR A 204 -6.66 -9.12 18.46
CA THR A 204 -6.43 -7.68 18.40
C THR A 204 -5.30 -7.36 17.43
N VAL A 205 -5.40 -6.22 16.76
CA VAL A 205 -4.45 -5.77 15.74
C VAL A 205 -4.23 -4.26 15.90
N PRO A 206 -2.99 -3.77 16.06
CA PRO A 206 -2.64 -2.38 15.93
C PRO A 206 -3.08 -1.88 14.57
N VAL A 207 -3.69 -0.71 14.58
CA VAL A 207 -4.12 0.00 13.38
C VAL A 207 -3.64 1.44 13.50
N MET A 208 -3.17 1.97 12.37
CA MET A 208 -3.14 3.41 12.19
C MET A 208 -4.56 3.90 11.95
N ARG A 209 -4.91 5.04 12.55
CA ARG A 209 -6.16 5.76 12.31
C ARG A 209 -5.88 7.19 11.86
N TYR A 210 -6.50 7.61 10.77
CA TYR A 210 -6.65 9.01 10.38
C TYR A 210 -8.08 9.50 10.68
N ASN A 211 -8.20 10.64 11.35
CA ASN A 211 -9.48 11.33 11.59
C ASN A 211 -9.63 12.50 10.61
N GLN A 212 -10.60 12.40 9.70
CA GLN A 212 -10.84 13.41 8.66
C GLN A 212 -11.23 14.77 9.22
N LYS A 213 -11.99 14.81 10.32
CA LYS A 213 -12.50 16.05 10.90
C LYS A 213 -11.39 16.85 11.59
N THR A 214 -10.50 16.17 12.30
CA THR A 214 -9.39 16.83 13.02
C THR A 214 -8.14 16.98 12.17
N GLY A 215 -7.97 16.16 11.13
CA GLY A 215 -6.77 16.09 10.30
C GLY A 215 -5.61 15.38 10.99
N THR A 216 -5.88 14.52 11.98
CA THR A 216 -4.85 13.93 12.85
C THR A 216 -4.73 12.42 12.70
N TYR A 217 -3.52 11.93 12.96
CA TYR A 217 -3.19 10.51 13.04
C TYR A 217 -3.10 10.06 14.49
N THR A 218 -3.52 8.83 14.76
CA THR A 218 -3.41 8.19 16.08
C THR A 218 -3.30 6.69 15.93
N VAL A 219 -2.67 6.00 16.87
CA VAL A 219 -2.58 4.52 16.86
C VAL A 219 -3.63 3.93 17.79
N TRP A 220 -4.31 2.91 17.32
CA TRP A 220 -5.34 2.20 18.05
C TRP A 220 -5.10 0.70 17.99
N ILE A 221 -5.70 -0.02 18.92
CA ILE A 221 -5.81 -1.47 18.90
C ILE A 221 -7.26 -1.79 18.49
N ALA A 222 -7.43 -2.40 17.33
CA ALA A 222 -8.73 -2.86 16.85
C ALA A 222 -8.93 -4.34 17.19
N THR A 223 -10.16 -4.74 17.49
CA THR A 223 -10.52 -6.15 17.64
C THR A 223 -11.03 -6.68 16.30
N VAL A 224 -10.60 -7.85 15.86
CA VAL A 224 -11.12 -8.48 14.64
C VAL A 224 -12.45 -9.13 14.99
N THR A 225 -13.50 -8.83 14.24
CA THR A 225 -14.81 -9.50 14.35
C THR A 225 -15.30 -9.96 12.98
N LYS A 226 -16.35 -10.78 12.97
CA LYS A 226 -17.03 -11.19 11.74
C LYS A 226 -18.24 -10.32 11.50
N LYS A 227 -18.38 -9.85 10.27
CA LYS A 227 -19.57 -9.17 9.78
C LYS A 227 -20.20 -10.03 8.70
N THR A 228 -21.51 -10.23 8.80
CA THR A 228 -22.31 -10.89 7.77
C THR A 228 -23.22 -9.86 7.13
N GLU A 229 -23.19 -9.78 5.81
CA GLU A 229 -24.16 -9.01 5.03
C GLU A 229 -24.92 -9.97 4.13
N ASP A 230 -26.26 -9.85 4.13
CA ASP A 230 -27.18 -10.85 3.55
C ASP A 230 -26.85 -11.25 2.10
N THR A 231 -26.31 -10.33 1.31
CA THR A 231 -25.99 -10.54 -0.11
C THR A 231 -24.49 -10.67 -0.42
N VAL A 232 -23.63 -10.44 0.56
CA VAL A 232 -22.16 -10.38 0.38
C VAL A 232 -21.49 -11.59 1.01
N GLY A 233 -22.06 -12.10 2.11
CA GLY A 233 -21.49 -13.19 2.90
C GLY A 233 -20.82 -12.69 4.19
N THR A 234 -20.08 -13.58 4.84
CA THR A 234 -19.36 -13.30 6.09
C THR A 234 -17.90 -13.00 5.82
N TYR A 235 -17.39 -11.93 6.41
CA TYR A 235 -15.99 -11.51 6.29
C TYR A 235 -15.48 -10.87 7.58
N ASN A 236 -14.16 -10.81 7.72
CA ASN A 236 -13.52 -10.20 8.89
C ASN A 236 -13.42 -8.68 8.75
N VAL A 237 -13.63 -7.98 9.87
CA VAL A 237 -13.59 -6.53 9.96
C VAL A 237 -12.87 -6.07 11.22
N TYR A 238 -12.35 -4.85 11.21
CA TYR A 238 -11.96 -4.16 12.44
C TYR A 238 -13.19 -3.69 13.20
N ASP A 239 -13.32 -4.04 14.46
CA ASP A 239 -14.40 -3.58 15.30
C ASP A 239 -13.87 -3.32 16.71
N SER A 240 -14.54 -2.47 17.48
CA SER A 240 -14.09 -1.99 18.78
C SER A 240 -12.64 -1.47 18.82
N TYR A 241 -12.48 -0.17 19.06
CA TYR A 241 -11.18 0.47 19.02
C TYR A 241 -10.77 0.94 20.43
N ALA A 242 -9.57 0.56 20.87
CA ALA A 242 -8.93 1.09 22.07
C ALA A 242 -7.70 1.93 21.70
N GLY A 243 -7.51 3.10 22.31
CA GLY A 243 -6.34 3.94 22.03
C GLY A 243 -5.05 3.27 22.47
N TYR A 244 -3.99 3.38 21.68
CA TYR A 244 -2.69 2.80 22.02
C TYR A 244 -1.77 3.82 22.69
N GLY A 245 -1.48 3.60 23.97
CA GLY A 245 -0.52 4.38 24.74
C GLY A 245 -0.74 5.90 24.65
N GLU A 246 0.36 6.65 24.56
CA GLU A 246 0.30 8.11 24.46
C GLU A 246 -0.06 8.63 23.07
N SER A 247 -0.20 7.78 22.05
CA SER A 247 -0.49 8.21 20.67
C SER A 247 -1.79 9.03 20.57
N ILE A 248 -2.77 8.72 21.42
CA ILE A 248 -4.05 9.44 21.48
C ILE A 248 -4.00 10.73 22.30
N ASN A 249 -2.98 10.90 23.14
CA ASN A 249 -2.83 12.01 24.09
C ASN A 249 -1.80 13.04 23.63
N GLN A 250 -1.10 12.80 22.52
CA GLN A 250 -0.20 13.78 21.92
C GLN A 250 -0.96 15.05 21.52
N SER A 251 -0.25 16.18 21.54
CA SER A 251 -0.76 17.43 21.00
C SER A 251 -1.03 17.31 19.50
N LYS A 252 -1.96 18.11 18.98
CA LYS A 252 -2.46 18.01 17.59
C LYS A 252 -1.34 18.10 16.55
N ASP A 253 -0.37 18.99 16.78
CA ASP A 253 0.83 19.19 15.97
C ASP A 253 1.75 17.97 15.93
N LYS A 254 1.71 17.11 16.96
CA LYS A 254 2.50 15.89 17.04
C LYS A 254 1.78 14.65 16.51
N GLN A 255 0.48 14.74 16.26
CA GLN A 255 -0.34 13.68 15.66
C GLN A 255 -0.19 13.63 14.13
N THR A 256 1.06 13.69 13.66
CA THR A 256 1.45 13.55 12.24
C THR A 256 1.55 12.08 11.84
N TYR A 257 1.59 11.81 10.54
CA TYR A 257 1.73 10.45 10.04
C TYR A 257 3.07 9.83 10.48
N GLU A 258 4.15 10.58 10.36
CA GLU A 258 5.52 10.16 10.64
C GLU A 258 5.70 9.82 12.12
N ASN A 259 5.21 10.68 13.02
CA ASN A 259 5.29 10.43 14.46
C ASN A 259 4.46 9.21 14.86
N MET A 260 3.25 9.08 14.30
CA MET A 260 2.38 7.96 14.64
C MET A 260 2.85 6.64 14.02
N LEU A 261 3.62 6.68 12.94
CA LEU A 261 4.27 5.49 12.40
C LEU A 261 5.22 4.85 13.43
N GLN A 262 5.93 5.65 14.22
CA GLN A 262 6.81 5.13 15.28
C GLN A 262 6.02 4.43 16.39
N PHE A 263 4.91 5.04 16.85
CA PHE A 263 4.00 4.41 17.81
C PHE A 263 3.40 3.12 17.24
N TYR A 264 3.08 3.10 15.94
CA TYR A 264 2.51 1.96 15.27
C TYR A 264 3.50 0.79 15.18
N GLU A 265 4.75 1.07 14.79
CA GLU A 265 5.81 0.06 14.77
C GLU A 265 6.12 -0.49 16.17
N LYS A 266 6.06 0.36 17.20
CA LYS A 266 6.17 -0.08 18.61
C LYS A 266 5.03 -1.02 18.99
N ALA A 267 3.79 -0.66 18.65
CA ALA A 267 2.61 -1.48 18.92
C ALA A 267 2.70 -2.87 18.25
N LEU A 268 3.18 -2.92 17.00
CA LEU A 268 3.40 -4.18 16.29
C LEU A 268 4.45 -5.06 16.98
N LYS A 269 5.58 -4.48 17.42
CA LYS A 269 6.63 -5.22 18.15
C LYS A 269 6.11 -5.77 19.47
N GLU A 270 5.36 -4.97 20.23
CA GLU A 270 4.76 -5.41 21.49
C GLU A 270 3.73 -6.53 21.29
N GLN A 271 2.92 -6.47 20.23
CA GLN A 271 1.99 -7.56 19.93
C GLN A 271 2.74 -8.84 19.59
N ALA A 272 3.75 -8.78 18.71
CA ALA A 272 4.52 -9.96 18.32
C ALA A 272 5.18 -10.65 19.53
N SER A 273 5.59 -9.89 20.56
CA SER A 273 6.16 -10.44 21.80
C SER A 273 5.14 -11.17 22.69
N LYS A 274 3.83 -10.91 22.53
CA LYS A 274 2.76 -11.58 23.29
C LYS A 274 2.26 -12.87 22.64
N GLU A 275 2.57 -13.07 21.36
CA GLU A 275 2.19 -14.25 20.58
C GLU A 275 3.26 -15.37 20.64
N GLN A 276 4.41 -15.12 21.30
CA GLN A 276 5.48 -16.08 21.61
C GLN A 276 5.34 -16.63 23.03
#